data_AF-A0ABD6CNF0-F1
#
_entry.id   AF-A0ABD6CNF0-F1
#
_cell.length_a   1.000
_cell.length_b   1.000
_cell.length_c   1.000
_cell.angle_alpha   90.00
_cell.angle_beta   90.00
_cell.angle_gamma   90.00
#
_symmetry.space_group_name_H-M   'P 1'
#
loop_
_entity.id
_entity.type
_entity.pdbx_description
1 polymer ?
#
loop_
_entity_poly.entity_id
_entity_poly.type
_entity_poly.pdbx_seq_one_letter_code
_entity_poly.pdbx_strand_id
1 'polypeptide(L)'
;MGLFDRVTFEDGLDVAFPEIAADPFEITWQTKSIQYRPAMENYKATADGRLLKENAEYDHIPEEERPRYNDELDGFESSIEKMIGSRRKVHHDWVDTEYHGTFEFHRVIDDEYVSLEARFSDGKLLEVKLSP
;
A
#
# COMPACT_ATOMS: atom_id res chain seq x y z
N MET A 1 -14.66 -3.87 0.80
CA MET A 1 -13.30 -3.29 0.77
C MET A 1 -12.31 -4.43 0.84
N GLY A 2 -11.49 -4.64 -0.19
CA GLY A 2 -10.46 -5.69 -0.16
C GLY A 2 -9.26 -5.25 0.68
N LEU A 3 -8.51 -6.21 1.23
CA LEU A 3 -7.17 -5.94 1.74
C LEU A 3 -6.22 -5.84 0.54
N PHE A 4 -5.61 -4.68 0.39
CA PHE A 4 -4.59 -4.39 -0.62
C PHE A 4 -3.42 -3.70 0.08
N ASP A 5 -2.22 -4.02 -0.36
CA ASP A 5 -1.04 -3.23 -0.04
C ASP A 5 -1.02 -2.02 -0.97
N ARG A 6 -0.20 -1.02 -0.62
CA ARG A 6 -0.09 0.23 -1.38
C ARG A 6 1.34 0.46 -1.82
N VAL A 7 1.52 1.00 -3.02
CA VAL A 7 2.84 1.39 -3.53
C VAL A 7 2.78 2.82 -4.07
N THR A 8 3.85 3.56 -3.82
CA THR A 8 4.06 4.94 -4.27
C THR A 8 5.46 5.06 -4.89
N PHE A 9 5.66 6.04 -5.75
CA PHE A 9 6.93 6.29 -6.43
C PHE A 9 7.37 7.71 -6.11
N GLU A 10 8.63 7.89 -5.70
CA GLU A 10 9.19 9.23 -5.49
C GLU A 10 9.46 9.93 -6.83
N ASP A 11 9.28 11.25 -6.85
CA ASP A 11 9.64 12.10 -7.98
C ASP A 11 11.14 11.99 -8.31
N GLY A 12 11.48 12.06 -9.60
CA GLY A 12 12.86 11.95 -10.07
C GLY A 12 13.38 10.51 -10.24
N LEU A 13 12.50 9.52 -10.17
CA LEU A 13 12.83 8.13 -10.50
C LEU A 13 13.23 8.00 -11.97
N ASP A 14 14.44 7.48 -12.23
CA ASP A 14 15.01 7.29 -13.56
C ASP A 14 14.46 6.00 -14.23
N VAL A 15 13.13 5.91 -14.35
CA VAL A 15 12.44 4.82 -15.06
C VAL A 15 11.36 5.39 -15.97
N ALA A 16 11.23 4.83 -17.17
CA ALA A 16 10.12 5.16 -18.05
C ALA A 16 8.84 4.50 -17.51
N PHE A 17 7.82 5.31 -17.24
CA PHE A 17 6.46 4.82 -17.06
C PHE A 17 5.75 4.76 -18.42
N PRO A 18 4.84 3.78 -18.62
CA PRO A 18 3.97 3.78 -19.79
C PRO A 18 3.06 5.02 -19.80
N GLU A 19 2.65 5.46 -20.99
CA GLU A 19 1.74 6.59 -21.16
C GLU A 19 0.37 6.25 -20.57
N ILE A 20 0.05 6.89 -19.45
CA ILE A 20 -1.23 6.78 -18.74
C ILE A 20 -1.83 8.18 -18.58
N ALA A 21 -3.15 8.27 -18.37
CA ALA A 21 -3.88 9.54 -18.32
C ALA A 21 -3.63 10.41 -17.06
N ALA A 22 -2.70 10.02 -16.20
CA ALA A 22 -2.39 10.75 -14.97
C ALA A 22 -0.91 10.58 -14.58
N ASP A 23 -0.40 11.45 -13.72
CA ASP A 23 0.98 11.36 -13.26
C ASP A 23 1.17 10.15 -12.33
N PRO A 24 2.06 9.19 -12.66
CA PRO A 24 2.23 7.97 -11.87
C PRO A 24 2.82 8.23 -10.47
N PHE A 25 3.50 9.36 -10.25
CA PHE A 25 4.14 9.73 -8.98
C PHE A 25 3.13 10.32 -7.99
N GLU A 26 2.07 10.99 -8.47
CA GLU A 26 0.98 11.49 -7.63
C GLU A 26 -0.06 10.40 -7.25
N ILE A 27 0.06 9.19 -7.80
CA ILE A 27 -0.90 8.11 -7.57
C ILE A 27 -0.43 7.17 -6.45
N THR A 28 -1.33 6.92 -5.50
CA THR A 28 -1.20 5.77 -4.58
C THR A 28 -1.82 4.53 -5.22
N TRP A 29 -0.96 3.62 -5.68
CA TRP A 29 -1.35 2.40 -6.35
C TRP A 29 -1.68 1.29 -5.35
N GLN A 30 -2.53 0.34 -5.76
CA GLN A 30 -2.85 -0.84 -4.96
C GLN A 30 -2.16 -2.07 -5.53
N THR A 31 -1.67 -2.96 -4.66
CA THR A 31 -1.05 -4.23 -5.06
C THR A 31 -1.46 -5.37 -4.14
N LYS A 32 -1.41 -6.60 -4.67
CA LYS A 32 -1.56 -7.85 -3.92
C LYS A 32 -0.39 -8.81 -4.15
N SER A 33 0.59 -8.40 -4.94
CA SER A 33 1.54 -9.31 -5.58
C SER A 33 2.92 -9.31 -4.94
N ILE A 34 3.22 -8.34 -4.06
CA ILE A 34 4.51 -8.25 -3.37
C ILE A 34 4.66 -9.36 -2.33
N GLN A 35 3.59 -9.70 -1.61
CA GLN A 35 3.56 -10.77 -0.63
C GLN A 35 2.42 -11.75 -0.92
N TYR A 36 2.58 -13.01 -0.50
CA TYR A 36 1.55 -14.05 -0.67
C TYR A 36 0.21 -13.70 -0.02
N ARG A 37 0.21 -12.86 1.02
CA ARG A 37 -1.00 -12.30 1.63
C ARG A 37 -0.87 -10.79 1.78
N PRO A 38 -1.77 -10.00 1.17
CA PRO A 38 -1.80 -8.57 1.41
C PRO A 38 -2.11 -8.29 2.88
N ALA A 39 -1.33 -7.40 3.49
CA ALA A 39 -1.39 -7.10 4.91
C ALA A 39 -1.59 -5.60 5.20
N MET A 40 -2.03 -4.83 4.21
CA MET A 40 -2.17 -3.36 4.29
C MET A 40 -0.82 -2.67 4.51
N GLU A 41 0.21 -3.26 3.89
CA GLU A 41 1.56 -2.74 3.95
C GLU A 41 1.70 -1.60 2.95
N ASN A 42 2.54 -0.63 3.29
CA ASN A 42 2.88 0.47 2.41
C ASN A 42 4.30 0.25 1.88
N TYR A 43 4.48 0.47 0.60
CA TYR A 43 5.76 0.42 -0.09
C TYR A 43 6.00 1.73 -0.82
N LYS A 44 7.28 2.04 -0.99
CA LYS A 44 7.72 3.23 -1.73
C LYS A 44 8.94 2.88 -2.56
N ALA A 45 8.89 3.15 -3.85
CA ALA A 45 10.08 3.15 -4.70
C ALA A 45 10.74 4.53 -4.62
N THR A 46 12.01 4.58 -4.22
CA THR A 46 12.76 5.84 -4.11
C THR A 46 13.19 6.37 -5.47
N ALA A 47 13.66 7.61 -5.55
CA ALA A 47 14.22 8.17 -6.78
C ALA A 47 15.44 7.38 -7.34
N ASP A 48 16.20 6.68 -6.48
CA ASP A 48 17.29 5.76 -6.89
C ASP A 48 16.76 4.37 -7.34
N GLY A 49 15.45 4.18 -7.33
CA GLY A 49 14.79 2.93 -7.68
C GLY A 49 14.77 1.88 -6.58
N ARG A 50 15.04 2.23 -5.31
CA ARG A 50 15.00 1.27 -4.20
C ARG A 50 13.58 1.02 -3.71
N LEU A 51 13.18 -0.24 -3.56
CA LEU A 51 11.91 -0.59 -2.93
C LEU A 51 12.04 -0.62 -1.41
N LEU A 52 11.44 0.36 -0.77
CA LEU A 52 11.31 0.41 0.68
C LEU A 52 9.94 -0.10 1.09
N LYS A 53 9.91 -0.83 2.20
CA LYS A 53 8.70 -1.18 2.93
C LYS A 53 8.59 -0.28 4.14
N GLU A 54 7.38 0.15 4.43
CA GLU A 54 7.09 0.84 5.68
C GLU A 54 7.28 -0.12 6.85
N ASN A 55 8.16 0.25 7.77
CA ASN A 55 8.24 -0.37 9.08
C ASN A 55 7.22 0.32 9.99
N ALA A 56 6.20 -0.43 10.39
CA ALA A 56 5.13 0.08 11.23
C ALA A 56 4.71 -0.97 12.26
N GLU A 57 4.38 -0.50 13.45
CA GLU A 57 3.76 -1.29 14.49
C GLU A 57 2.23 -1.07 14.48
N TYR A 58 1.50 -2.07 14.94
CA TYR A 58 0.05 -1.98 15.10
C TYR A 58 -0.31 -1.99 16.58
N ASP A 59 -0.52 -0.80 17.13
CA ASP A 59 -1.01 -0.62 18.50
C ASP A 59 -2.46 -1.06 18.61
N HIS A 60 -2.79 -1.71 19.72
CA HIS A 60 -4.17 -1.99 20.07
C HIS A 60 -4.82 -0.78 20.73
N ILE A 61 -5.97 -0.34 20.22
CA ILE A 61 -6.72 0.79 20.78
C ILE A 61 -7.75 0.28 21.80
N PRO A 62 -7.86 0.84 23.02
CA PRO A 62 -8.93 0.52 23.97
C PRO A 62 -10.32 0.71 23.35
N GLU A 63 -11.31 -0.10 23.73
CA GLU A 63 -12.64 -0.10 23.11
C GLU A 63 -13.33 1.26 23.19
N GLU A 64 -13.21 1.95 24.32
CA GLU A 64 -13.79 3.28 24.60
C GLU A 64 -13.25 4.37 23.66
N GLU A 65 -12.05 4.21 23.12
CA GLU A 65 -11.42 5.17 22.20
C GLU A 65 -11.70 4.83 20.72
N ARG A 66 -12.39 3.71 20.45
CA ARG A 66 -12.63 3.24 19.08
C ARG A 66 -13.81 3.98 18.43
N PRO A 67 -13.78 4.12 17.09
CA PRO A 67 -14.96 4.53 16.35
C PRO A 67 -16.13 3.57 16.64
N ARG A 68 -17.34 4.11 16.79
CA ARG A 68 -18.59 3.36 17.01
C ARG A 68 -18.74 2.70 18.39
N TYR A 69 -17.87 3.01 19.35
CA TYR A 69 -18.17 2.71 20.74
C TYR A 69 -19.43 3.48 21.18
N ASN A 70 -20.33 2.80 21.86
CA ASN A 70 -21.59 3.33 22.34
C ASN A 70 -21.61 3.27 23.87
N ASP A 71 -21.53 4.45 24.51
CA ASP A 71 -21.54 4.60 25.96
C ASP A 71 -22.82 4.06 26.63
N GLU A 72 -23.97 4.07 25.95
CA GLU A 72 -25.24 3.56 26.49
C GLU A 72 -25.27 2.03 26.53
N LEU A 73 -24.57 1.38 25.60
CA LEU A 73 -24.44 -0.08 25.53
C LEU A 73 -23.20 -0.60 26.26
N ASP A 74 -22.32 0.29 26.73
CA ASP A 74 -20.97 -0.04 27.21
C ASP A 74 -20.23 -0.97 26.22
N GLY A 75 -20.30 -0.64 24.92
CA GLY A 75 -19.79 -1.54 23.88
C GLY A 75 -20.19 -1.17 22.46
N PHE A 76 -20.39 -2.19 21.61
CA PHE A 76 -20.67 -2.02 20.18
C PHE A 76 -21.97 -2.76 19.80
N GLU A 77 -22.71 -2.22 18.84
CA GLU A 77 -23.93 -2.84 18.33
C GLU A 77 -23.65 -4.15 17.58
N SER A 78 -22.45 -4.29 17.00
CA SER A 78 -22.04 -5.47 16.25
C SER A 78 -20.58 -5.86 16.43
N SER A 79 -20.27 -7.15 16.23
CA SER A 79 -18.89 -7.66 16.23
C SER A 79 -18.01 -7.04 15.14
N ILE A 80 -18.61 -6.56 14.05
CA ILE A 80 -17.90 -5.86 12.98
C ILE A 80 -17.46 -4.49 13.48
N GLU A 81 -18.33 -3.75 14.15
CA GLU A 81 -18.00 -2.43 14.72
C GLU A 81 -16.94 -2.53 15.81
N LYS A 82 -17.01 -3.55 16.67
CA LYS A 82 -15.96 -3.84 17.67
C LYS A 82 -14.56 -3.98 17.07
N MET A 83 -14.48 -4.50 15.84
CA MET A 83 -13.22 -4.69 15.13
C MET A 83 -12.72 -3.40 14.45
N ILE A 84 -13.62 -2.47 14.12
CA ILE A 84 -13.28 -1.21 13.44
C ILE A 84 -12.47 -0.31 14.39
N GLY A 85 -11.33 0.18 13.90
CA GLY A 85 -10.44 1.01 14.70
C GLY A 85 -9.79 0.27 15.89
N SER A 86 -9.88 -1.06 15.96
CA SER A 86 -9.24 -1.84 17.05
C SER A 86 -7.72 -1.78 17.04
N ARG A 87 -7.12 -1.38 15.92
CA ARG A 87 -5.68 -1.18 15.77
C ARG A 87 -5.37 0.15 15.09
N ARG A 88 -4.32 0.82 15.56
CA ARG A 88 -3.71 1.98 14.88
C ARG A 88 -2.37 1.56 14.32
N LYS A 89 -2.13 1.85 13.04
CA LYS A 89 -0.82 1.72 12.43
C LYS A 89 0.05 2.92 12.84
N VAL A 90 1.19 2.65 13.45
CA VAL A 90 2.17 3.66 13.85
C VAL A 90 3.39 3.52 12.93
N HIS A 91 3.64 4.54 12.12
CA HIS A 91 4.81 4.61 11.26
C HIS A 91 6.07 4.83 12.11
N HIS A 92 7.12 4.04 11.87
CA HIS A 92 8.44 4.25 12.47
C HIS A 92 9.43 4.77 11.44
N ASP A 93 9.67 3.98 10.39
CA ASP A 93 10.70 4.25 9.39
C ASP A 93 10.44 3.48 8.09
N TRP A 94 11.31 3.68 7.11
CA TRP A 94 11.31 2.95 5.85
C TRP A 94 12.51 2.01 5.80
N VAL A 95 12.27 0.74 5.49
CA VAL A 95 13.31 -0.30 5.45
C VAL A 95 13.47 -0.84 4.03
N ASP A 96 14.72 -1.08 3.61
CA ASP A 96 14.99 -1.72 2.32
C ASP A 96 14.50 -3.17 2.35
N THR A 97 13.91 -3.61 1.24
CA THR A 97 13.27 -4.94 1.16
C THR A 97 14.14 -6.00 0.49
N GLU A 98 15.26 -5.62 -0.14
CA GLU A 98 16.06 -6.47 -1.03
C GLU A 98 15.19 -7.29 -2.02
N TYR A 99 14.01 -6.78 -2.37
CA TYR A 99 13.00 -7.53 -3.10
C TYR A 99 13.50 -7.89 -4.51
N HIS A 100 13.32 -9.15 -4.89
CA HIS A 100 13.70 -9.68 -6.19
C HIS A 100 12.48 -10.36 -6.82
N GLY A 101 12.04 -9.85 -7.96
CA GLY A 101 10.87 -10.36 -8.65
C GLY A 101 10.06 -9.27 -9.33
N THR A 102 8.81 -9.58 -9.61
CA THR A 102 7.91 -8.71 -10.33
C THR A 102 6.59 -8.67 -9.61
N PHE A 103 5.99 -7.49 -9.48
CA PHE A 103 4.66 -7.35 -8.90
C PHE A 103 3.77 -6.43 -9.74
N GLU A 104 2.50 -6.80 -9.80
CA GLU A 104 1.44 -5.99 -10.40
C GLU A 104 0.91 -4.97 -9.40
N PHE A 105 0.59 -3.78 -9.89
CA PHE A 105 -0.09 -2.73 -9.16
C PHE A 105 -1.07 -1.98 -10.07
N HIS A 106 -2.20 -1.57 -9.50
CA HIS A 106 -3.35 -1.12 -10.29
C HIS A 106 -4.09 0.04 -9.62
N ARG A 107 -4.77 0.86 -10.44
CA ARG A 107 -5.63 1.98 -10.01
C ARG A 107 -6.71 2.25 -11.06
N VAL A 108 -7.86 2.74 -10.60
CA VAL A 108 -8.86 3.33 -11.52
C VAL A 108 -8.55 4.81 -11.71
N ILE A 109 -8.33 5.23 -12.96
CA ILE A 109 -8.01 6.58 -13.39
C ILE A 109 -9.04 6.98 -14.44
N ASP A 110 -9.79 8.07 -14.22
CA ASP A 110 -10.87 8.53 -15.13
C ASP A 110 -11.84 7.39 -15.56
N ASP A 111 -12.30 6.60 -14.59
CA ASP A 111 -13.16 5.42 -14.78
C ASP A 111 -12.53 4.25 -15.58
N GLU A 112 -11.26 4.37 -15.99
CA GLU A 112 -10.49 3.31 -16.64
C GLU A 112 -9.64 2.54 -15.63
N TYR A 113 -9.66 1.21 -15.73
CA TYR A 113 -8.82 0.35 -14.90
C TYR A 113 -7.42 0.25 -15.53
N VAL A 114 -6.43 0.81 -14.84
CA VAL A 114 -5.03 0.79 -15.26
C VAL A 114 -4.27 -0.19 -14.37
N SER A 115 -3.61 -1.16 -15.01
CA SER A 115 -2.75 -2.15 -14.35
C SER A 115 -1.34 -2.08 -14.91
N LEU A 116 -0.37 -1.99 -14.02
CA LEU A 116 1.05 -1.87 -14.31
C LEU A 116 1.82 -2.98 -13.61
N GLU A 117 2.96 -3.33 -14.18
CA GLU A 117 3.89 -4.32 -13.66
C GLU A 117 5.24 -3.65 -13.42
N ALA A 118 5.80 -3.81 -12.22
CA ALA A 118 7.14 -3.35 -11.88
C ALA A 118 8.06 -4.54 -11.61
N ARG A 119 9.24 -4.52 -12.23
CA ARG A 119 10.29 -5.53 -12.07
C ARG A 119 11.41 -4.99 -11.21
N PHE A 120 11.79 -5.76 -10.20
CA PHE A 120 12.87 -5.47 -9.28
C PHE A 120 13.92 -6.59 -9.25
N SER A 121 15.18 -6.23 -9.07
CA SER A 121 16.27 -7.14 -8.72
C SER A 121 17.04 -6.55 -7.57
N ASP A 122 17.19 -7.31 -6.48
CA ASP A 122 18.01 -6.91 -5.32
C ASP A 122 17.58 -5.54 -4.75
N GLY A 123 16.26 -5.35 -4.68
CA GLY A 123 15.62 -4.13 -4.22
C GLY A 123 15.65 -2.97 -5.22
N LYS A 124 16.30 -3.10 -6.39
CA LYS A 124 16.35 -2.05 -7.43
C LYS A 124 15.32 -2.25 -8.51
N LEU A 125 14.58 -1.19 -8.83
CA LEU A 125 13.64 -1.13 -9.94
C LEU A 125 14.41 -1.17 -11.25
N LEU A 126 13.97 -2.06 -12.14
CA LEU A 126 14.57 -2.24 -13.47
C LEU A 126 13.64 -1.74 -14.58
N GLU A 127 12.33 -1.95 -14.44
CA GLU A 127 11.36 -1.66 -15.48
C GLU A 127 9.97 -1.48 -14.89
N VAL A 128 9.19 -0.58 -15.50
CA VAL A 128 7.74 -0.49 -15.32
C VAL A 128 7.07 -0.58 -16.69
N LYS A 129 6.01 -1.38 -16.80
CA LYS A 129 5.24 -1.55 -18.05
C LYS A 129 3.76 -1.81 -17.76
N LEU A 130 2.94 -1.81 -18.80
CA LEU A 130 1.54 -2.24 -18.69
C LEU A 130 1.45 -3.74 -18.35
N SER A 131 0.58 -4.08 -17.40
CA SER A 131 0.23 -5.46 -17.13
C SER A 131 -0.77 -5.96 -18.19
N PRO A 132 -0.56 -7.15 -18.80
CA PRO A 132 -1.40 -7.67 -19.87
C PRO A 132 -2.78 -8.16 -19.44
#